data_AF-A0A1G9WM09-F1
#
_entry.id   AF-A0A1G9WM09-F1
#
_cell.length_a   1.000
_cell.length_b   1.000
_cell.length_c   1.000
_cell.angle_alpha   90.00
_cell.angle_beta   90.00
_cell.angle_gamma   90.00
#
_symmetry.space_group_name_H-M   'P 1'
#
loop_
_entity.id
_entity.type
_entity.pdbx_description
1 polymer ?
#
loop_
_entity_poly.entity_id
_entity_poly.type
_entity_poly.pdbx_seq_one_letter_code
_entity_poly.pdbx_strand_id
1 'polypeptide(L)'
;MSDDPLTIIARYLVPPRDPDFAAAMRIADALVRGDDPPAADWFAFEGRRARVVHLIANQIQMPTDSDRALVYGALADLRAMVCDDAA
;
A
#
# COMPACT_ATOMS: atom_id res chain seq x y z
N MET A 1 20.76 1.14 -0.68
CA MET A 1 19.54 1.95 -0.49
C MET A 1 18.42 1.16 -1.14
N SER A 2 17.59 0.48 -0.36
CA SER A 2 16.36 -0.11 -0.91
C SER A 2 15.36 1.03 -0.96
N ASP A 3 14.86 1.37 -2.15
CA ASP A 3 13.72 2.29 -2.23
C ASP A 3 12.58 1.63 -1.43
N ASP A 4 12.02 2.36 -0.48
CA ASP A 4 10.85 1.87 0.26
C ASP A 4 9.69 1.63 -0.74
N PRO A 5 8.80 0.66 -0.47
CA PRO A 5 7.81 0.25 -1.45
C PRO A 5 6.84 1.39 -1.80
N LEU A 6 6.62 2.36 -0.90
CA LEU A 6 5.77 3.51 -1.16
C LEU A 6 6.42 4.54 -2.09
N THR A 7 7.73 4.75 -1.99
CA THR A 7 8.50 5.60 -2.91
C THR A 7 8.43 5.05 -4.34
N ILE A 8 8.46 3.72 -4.49
CA ILE A 8 8.27 3.07 -5.80
C ILE A 8 6.84 3.30 -6.29
N ILE A 9 5.84 2.99 -5.46
CA ILE A 9 4.42 3.07 -5.83
C ILE A 9 4.00 4.51 -6.16
N ALA A 10 4.48 5.49 -5.41
CA ALA A 10 4.12 6.91 -5.55
C ALA A 10 4.39 7.46 -6.96
N ARG A 11 5.40 6.93 -7.66
CA ARG A 11 5.75 7.32 -9.04
C ARG A 11 4.67 6.94 -10.07
N TYR A 12 3.79 6.00 -9.70
CA TYR A 12 2.78 5.43 -10.58
C TYR A 12 1.35 5.67 -10.10
N LEU A 13 1.17 6.43 -9.02
CA LEU A 13 -0.16 6.74 -8.51
C LEU A 13 -0.90 7.68 -9.48
N VAL A 14 -2.17 7.35 -9.75
CA VAL A 14 -3.12 8.25 -10.43
C VAL A 14 -3.93 9.02 -9.39
N PRO A 15 -4.63 10.11 -9.81
CA PRO A 15 -5.55 10.80 -8.92
C PRO A 15 -6.53 9.82 -8.25
N PRO A 16 -6.63 9.84 -6.91
CA PRO A 16 -7.39 8.85 -6.18
C PRO A 16 -8.87 8.96 -6.52
N ARG A 17 -9.48 7.81 -6.79
CA ARG A 17 -10.92 7.68 -7.10
C ARG A 17 -11.75 7.18 -5.92
N ASP A 18 -11.06 6.63 -4.91
CA ASP A 18 -11.67 5.98 -3.76
C ASP A 18 -11.40 6.82 -2.50
N PRO A 19 -12.43 7.18 -1.71
CA PRO A 19 -12.27 7.96 -0.48
C PRO A 19 -11.42 7.23 0.59
N ASP A 20 -11.41 5.90 0.57
CA ASP A 20 -10.67 5.07 1.53
C ASP A 20 -9.17 4.98 1.18
N PHE A 21 -8.76 5.43 -0.01
CA PHE A 21 -7.37 5.41 -0.45
C PHE A 21 -6.44 6.19 0.51
N ALA A 22 -6.90 7.34 1.02
CA ALA A 22 -6.09 8.13 1.95
C ALA A 22 -5.82 7.38 3.26
N ALA A 23 -6.81 6.63 3.77
CA ALA A 23 -6.63 5.76 4.92
C ALA A 23 -5.70 4.59 4.61
N ALA A 24 -5.83 3.99 3.41
CA ALA A 24 -4.94 2.91 2.97
C ALA A 24 -3.47 3.37 2.91
N MET A 25 -3.22 4.57 2.38
CA MET A 25 -1.88 5.15 2.31
C MET A 25 -1.30 5.46 3.70
N ARG A 26 -2.11 5.97 4.64
CA ARG A 26 -1.65 6.20 6.02
C ARG A 26 -1.28 4.90 6.73
N ILE A 27 -2.08 3.86 6.55
CA ILE A 27 -1.77 2.52 7.08
C ILE A 27 -0.45 2.01 6.51
N ALA A 28 -0.30 2.06 5.18
CA ALA A 28 0.92 1.59 4.53
C ALA A 28 2.16 2.40 4.96
N ASP A 29 2.06 3.73 5.10
CA ASP A 29 3.18 4.58 5.54
C ASP A 29 3.61 4.27 6.97
N ALA A 30 2.66 4.09 7.89
CA ALA A 30 2.97 3.67 9.26
C ALA A 30 3.71 2.32 9.29
N LEU A 31 3.20 1.31 8.57
CA LEU A 31 3.82 -0.01 8.51
C LEU A 31 5.21 0.00 7.89
N VAL A 32 5.44 0.76 6.82
CA VAL A 32 6.76 0.91 6.19
C VAL A 32 7.78 1.55 7.14
N ARG A 33 7.32 2.42 8.04
CA ARG A 33 8.16 3.04 9.08
C ARG A 33 8.34 2.18 10.33
N GLY A 34 7.61 1.07 10.44
CA GLY A 34 7.58 0.23 11.64
C GLY A 34 6.74 0.81 12.79
N ASP A 35 5.83 1.73 12.48
CA ASP A 35 4.90 2.34 13.42
C ASP A 35 3.54 1.62 13.42
N ASP A 36 2.82 1.72 14.54
CA ASP A 36 1.44 1.23 14.63
C ASP A 36 0.47 2.17 13.89
N PRO A 37 -0.30 1.67 12.90
CA PRO A 37 -1.27 2.51 12.21
C PRO A 37 -2.43 2.93 13.13
N PRO A 38 -3.02 4.12 12.92
CA PRO A 38 -4.17 4.55 13.71
C PRO A 38 -5.34 3.56 13.60
N ALA A 39 -5.89 3.15 14.75
CA ALA A 39 -7.04 2.23 14.78
C ALA A 39 -8.23 2.75 13.95
N ALA A 40 -8.44 4.07 13.93
CA ALA A 40 -9.46 4.73 13.11
C ALA A 40 -9.32 4.44 11.61
N ASP A 41 -8.07 4.37 11.10
CA ASP A 41 -7.82 4.03 9.71
C ASP A 41 -8.13 2.55 9.45
N TRP A 42 -7.78 1.64 10.38
CA TRP A 42 -8.13 0.21 10.27
C TRP A 42 -9.64 -0.04 10.26
N PHE A 43 -10.42 0.74 11.01
CA PHE A 43 -11.88 0.64 11.03
C PHE A 43 -12.51 0.85 9.65
N ALA A 44 -11.94 1.72 8.81
CA ALA A 44 -12.41 1.94 7.43
C ALA A 44 -12.36 0.65 6.57
N PHE A 45 -11.54 -0.32 6.95
CA PHE A 45 -11.36 -1.58 6.24
C PHE A 45 -12.12 -2.75 6.87
N GLU A 46 -12.86 -2.54 7.97
CA GLU A 46 -13.62 -3.59 8.67
C GLU A 46 -12.79 -4.85 8.97
N GLY A 47 -11.51 -4.69 9.32
CA GLY A 47 -10.58 -5.81 9.56
C GLY A 47 -10.10 -6.54 8.30
N ARG A 48 -10.52 -6.13 7.10
CA ARG A 48 -10.07 -6.70 5.81
C ARG A 48 -8.73 -6.09 5.41
N ARG A 49 -7.65 -6.49 6.07
CA ARG A 49 -6.29 -5.98 5.82
C ARG A 49 -5.87 -6.05 4.34
N ALA A 50 -6.20 -7.15 3.65
CA ALA A 50 -5.92 -7.30 2.21
C ALA A 50 -6.55 -6.21 1.32
N ARG A 51 -7.63 -5.55 1.78
CA ARG A 51 -8.29 -4.46 1.06
C ARG A 51 -7.44 -3.20 1.00
N VAL A 52 -6.55 -2.96 1.98
CA VAL A 52 -5.61 -1.83 1.99
C VAL A 52 -4.72 -1.87 0.75
N VAL A 53 -4.03 -2.99 0.53
CA VAL A 53 -3.13 -3.15 -0.63
C VAL A 53 -3.91 -3.17 -1.95
N HIS A 54 -5.12 -3.74 -1.95
CA HIS A 54 -5.98 -3.72 -3.13
C HIS A 54 -6.36 -2.29 -3.55
N LEU A 55 -6.73 -1.43 -2.60
CA LEU A 55 -7.04 -0.03 -2.91
C LEU A 55 -5.82 0.72 -3.45
N ILE A 56 -4.64 0.49 -2.87
CA ILE A 56 -3.39 1.07 -3.36
C ILE A 56 -3.11 0.59 -4.79
N ALA A 57 -3.19 -0.72 -5.04
CA ALA A 57 -2.96 -1.30 -6.36
C ALA A 57 -3.94 -0.77 -7.42
N ASN A 58 -5.20 -0.52 -7.06
CA ASN A 58 -6.20 0.04 -7.98
C ASN A 58 -5.94 1.50 -8.36
N GLN A 59 -5.15 2.24 -7.57
CA GLN A 59 -4.72 3.60 -7.89
C GLN A 59 -3.36 3.66 -8.61
N ILE A 60 -2.82 2.53 -9.05
CA ILE A 60 -1.55 2.49 -9.79
C ILE A 60 -1.84 2.42 -11.29
N GLN A 61 -1.32 3.39 -12.04
CA GLN A 61 -1.17 3.25 -13.49
C GLN A 61 -0.04 2.27 -13.76
N MET A 62 -0.39 1.11 -14.31
CA MET A 62 0.59 0.06 -14.61
C MET A 62 1.64 0.59 -15.60
N PRO A 63 2.94 0.51 -15.26
CA PRO A 63 3.98 0.98 -16.15
C PRO A 63 4.24 0.00 -17.31
N THR A 64 5.08 0.46 -18.24
CA THR A 64 5.68 -0.37 -19.30
C THR A 64 6.41 -1.57 -18.70
N ASP A 65 6.64 -2.62 -19.51
CA ASP A 65 7.16 -3.92 -19.05
C ASP A 65 8.42 -3.81 -18.16
N SER A 66 9.27 -2.81 -18.37
CA SER A 66 10.51 -2.56 -17.61
C SER A 66 10.32 -2.34 -16.11
N ASP A 67 9.30 -1.59 -15.69
CA ASP A 67 9.10 -1.22 -14.28
C ASP A 67 8.01 -2.05 -13.59
N ARG A 68 7.32 -2.91 -14.36
CA ARG A 68 6.22 -3.74 -13.86
C ARG A 68 6.67 -4.69 -12.74
N ALA A 69 7.84 -5.29 -12.89
CA ALA A 69 8.41 -6.18 -11.87
C ALA A 69 8.70 -5.44 -10.56
N LEU A 70 9.21 -4.21 -10.65
CA LEU A 70 9.50 -3.35 -9.51
C LEU A 70 8.21 -2.99 -8.75
N VAL A 71 7.15 -2.58 -9.46
CA VAL A 71 5.86 -2.25 -8.86
C VAL A 71 5.20 -3.46 -8.21
N TYR A 72 5.24 -4.63 -8.85
CA TYR A 72 4.70 -5.85 -8.23
C TYR A 72 5.50 -6.29 -7.01
N GLY A 73 6.83 -6.12 -7.02
CA GLY A 73 7.67 -6.33 -5.85
C GLY A 73 7.23 -5.44 -4.68
N ALA A 74 7.11 -4.13 -4.92
CA ALA A 74 6.67 -3.18 -3.91
C ALA A 74 5.27 -3.49 -3.35
N LEU A 75 4.33 -3.91 -4.20
CA LEU A 75 2.99 -4.35 -3.75
C LEU A 75 3.03 -5.65 -2.95
N ALA A 76 3.94 -6.58 -3.29
CA ALA A 76 4.13 -7.81 -2.54
C ALA A 76 4.73 -7.54 -1.15
N ASP A 77 5.70 -6.64 -1.06
CA ASP A 77 6.32 -6.22 0.20
C ASP A 77 5.29 -5.53 1.10
N LEU A 78 4.48 -4.61 0.56
CA LEU A 78 3.36 -4.01 1.31
C LEU A 78 2.36 -5.06 1.79
N ARG A 79 2.04 -6.06 0.96
CA ARG A 79 1.13 -7.13 1.34
C ARG A 79 1.69 -7.97 2.47
N ALA A 80 2.99 -8.25 2.47
CA ALA A 80 3.64 -8.93 3.58
C ALA A 80 3.48 -8.10 4.86
N MET A 81 3.87 -6.81 4.86
CA MET A 81 3.76 -5.93 6.03
C MET A 81 2.33 -5.82 6.57
N VAL A 82 1.35 -5.67 5.68
CA VAL A 82 -0.07 -5.52 6.05
C VAL A 82 -0.66 -6.83 6.59
N CYS A 83 -0.17 -7.99 6.15
CA CYS A 83 -0.71 -9.29 6.54
C CYS A 83 0.08 -10.02 7.64
N ASP A 84 1.38 -9.73 7.83
CA ASP A 84 2.26 -10.45 8.78
C ASP A 84 2.02 -10.09 10.25
N ASP A 85 1.22 -9.07 10.54
CA ASP A 85 0.87 -8.68 11.91
C ASP A 85 -0.21 -9.60 12.53
N ALA A 86 -0.06 -10.92 12.32
CA ALA A 86 -0.97 -11.98 12.76
C ALA A 86 -0.23 -13.12 13.52
N ALA A 87 1.01 -12.88 13.98
CA ALA A 87 1.79 -13.82 14.77
C ALA A 87 1.84 -13.42 16.25
#